data_AF-A0A1M2VTU2-F1
#
_entry.id   AF-A0A1M2VTU2-F1
#
_cell.length_a   1.000
_cell.length_b   1.000
_cell.length_c   1.000
_cell.angle_alpha   90.00
_cell.angle_beta   90.00
_cell.angle_gamma   90.00
#
_symmetry.space_group_name_H-M   'P 1'
#
loop_
_entity.id
_entity.type
_entity.pdbx_description
1 polymer ?
#
loop_
_entity_poly.entity_id
_entity_poly.type
_entity_poly.pdbx_seq_one_letter_code
_entity_poly.pdbx_strand_id
1 'polypeptide(L)'
;MPTAHTYALPSVLPSHQRPSLPKLALSDLDQLWDLKLVHAPSTIHPWPAGFFARDMARAFAFIGEDDADEPEDGSDQKLSLAARFEYVFGRPFKSTTYQRSQRAWINSTQAQRDWMTDLPRSKETMWTVCRKKLDGWRKEMGHKQGQGKYAQDDDVESE
;
A
#
# COMPACT_ATOMS: atom_id res chain seq x y z
N MET A 1 57.18 25.37 -2.10
CA MET A 1 56.05 25.71 -1.21
C MET A 1 54.75 25.32 -1.93
N PRO A 2 54.22 24.09 -1.78
CA PRO A 2 52.93 23.74 -2.36
C PRO A 2 51.80 23.98 -1.34
N THR A 3 50.83 24.81 -1.72
CA THR A 3 49.60 25.06 -0.96
C THR A 3 48.65 23.88 -1.12
N ALA A 4 48.41 23.15 -0.02
CA ALA A 4 47.38 22.13 0.05
C ALA A 4 46.00 22.80 0.09
N HIS A 5 45.14 22.48 -0.87
CA HIS A 5 43.71 22.77 -0.78
C HIS A 5 42.97 21.49 -0.42
N THR A 6 42.73 21.34 0.88
CA THR A 6 41.80 20.35 1.42
C THR A 6 40.38 20.90 1.26
N TYR A 7 39.63 20.38 0.30
CA TYR A 7 38.18 20.53 0.25
C TYR A 7 37.54 19.25 0.79
N ALA A 8 37.24 19.26 2.09
CA ALA A 8 36.33 18.29 2.68
C ALA A 8 34.96 18.98 2.80
N LEU A 9 34.08 18.75 1.83
CA LEU A 9 32.67 19.08 1.96
C LEU A 9 31.96 17.90 2.63
N PRO A 10 31.26 18.09 3.76
CA PRO A 10 30.35 17.08 4.27
C PRO A 10 29.11 17.06 3.38
N SER A 11 29.03 16.08 2.47
CA SER A 11 27.77 15.71 1.80
C SER A 11 26.86 15.05 2.83
N VAL A 12 26.22 15.86 3.68
CA VAL A 12 25.03 15.45 4.41
C VAL A 12 23.93 15.38 3.36
N LEU A 13 23.64 14.15 2.92
CA LEU A 13 22.48 13.86 2.08
C LEU A 13 21.24 14.56 2.67
N PRO A 14 20.40 15.23 1.86
CA PRO A 14 19.14 15.73 2.35
C PRO A 14 18.34 14.53 2.84
N SER A 15 18.27 14.40 4.17
CA SER A 15 17.31 13.54 4.81
C SER A 15 15.97 14.11 4.36
N HIS A 16 15.21 13.36 3.55
CA HIS A 16 13.83 13.69 3.21
C HIS A 16 13.01 13.64 4.49
N GLN A 17 13.15 14.69 5.29
CA GLN A 17 12.50 14.88 6.55
C GLN A 17 11.04 15.07 6.20
N ARG A 18 10.26 14.04 6.50
CA ARG A 18 8.81 14.06 6.31
C ARG A 18 8.28 15.30 7.07
N PRO A 19 7.68 16.29 6.38
CA PRO A 19 7.14 17.44 7.07
C PRO A 19 6.12 16.97 8.10
N SER A 20 6.19 17.52 9.31
CA SER A 20 5.27 17.19 10.38
C SER A 20 3.85 17.55 9.93
N LEU A 21 3.01 16.52 9.77
CA LEU A 21 1.65 16.64 9.27
C LEU A 21 0.80 17.55 10.19
N PRO A 22 0.09 18.55 9.64
CA PRO A 22 -1.04 19.13 10.35
C PRO A 22 -2.10 18.03 10.56
N LYS A 23 -2.75 18.01 11.72
CA LYS A 23 -3.99 17.23 11.91
C LYS A 23 -5.07 17.86 11.03
N LEU A 24 -5.17 17.43 9.78
CA LEU A 24 -6.14 17.93 8.82
C LEU A 24 -7.49 17.25 8.99
N ALA A 25 -8.55 17.97 8.63
CA ALA A 25 -9.90 17.44 8.64
C ALA A 25 -10.09 16.41 7.51
N LEU A 26 -11.04 15.47 7.70
CA LEU A 26 -11.31 14.40 6.73
C LEU A 26 -11.80 14.91 5.35
N SER A 27 -12.32 16.14 5.30
CA SER A 27 -12.76 16.84 4.09
C SER A 27 -11.61 17.23 3.17
N ASP A 28 -10.44 17.54 3.75
CA ASP A 28 -9.32 18.14 3.02
C ASP A 28 -8.41 17.07 2.39
N LEU A 29 -8.58 15.81 2.80
CA LEU A 29 -7.82 14.66 2.30
C LEU A 29 -8.04 14.42 0.80
N ASP A 30 -9.25 14.68 0.28
CA ASP A 30 -9.51 14.49 -1.15
C ASP A 30 -8.72 15.47 -2.02
N GLN A 31 -8.59 16.72 -1.58
CA GLN A 31 -7.80 17.73 -2.29
C GLN A 31 -6.30 17.38 -2.27
N LEU A 32 -5.80 16.75 -1.21
CA LEU A 32 -4.40 16.30 -1.15
C LEU A 32 -4.10 15.18 -2.15
N TRP A 33 -5.05 14.27 -2.36
CA TRP A 33 -4.94 13.26 -3.40
C TRP A 33 -4.90 13.89 -4.79
N ASP A 34 -5.76 14.89 -5.05
CA ASP A 34 -5.82 15.58 -6.35
C ASP A 34 -4.56 16.41 -6.62
N LEU A 35 -3.99 17.03 -5.58
CA LEU A 35 -2.74 17.80 -5.64
C LEU A 35 -1.48 16.92 -5.62
N LYS A 36 -1.61 15.60 -5.62
CA LYS A 36 -0.51 14.64 -5.43
C LYS A 36 0.34 14.88 -4.18
N LEU A 37 -0.19 15.60 -3.20
CA LEU A 37 0.40 15.80 -1.86
C LEU A 37 0.08 14.61 -0.95
N VAL A 38 0.23 13.40 -1.52
CA VAL A 38 -0.44 12.17 -1.11
C VAL A 38 -0.17 11.81 0.36
N HIS A 39 -1.19 11.94 1.19
CA HIS A 39 -1.14 11.52 2.59
C HIS A 39 -2.39 10.74 2.97
N ALA A 40 -2.23 9.43 3.19
CA ALA A 40 -3.25 8.65 3.85
C ALA A 40 -3.36 9.10 5.32
N PRO A 41 -4.57 9.15 5.91
CA PRO A 41 -4.77 9.65 7.26
C PRO A 41 -3.92 8.89 8.29
N SER A 42 -3.30 9.63 9.20
CA SER A 42 -2.53 9.05 10.30
C SER A 42 -3.46 8.28 11.23
N THR A 43 -3.11 7.03 11.52
CA THR A 43 -3.87 6.13 12.39
C THR A 43 -2.97 5.62 13.51
N ILE A 44 -3.54 5.27 14.67
CA ILE A 44 -2.81 4.55 15.73
C ILE A 44 -2.80 3.04 15.50
N HIS A 45 -3.64 2.54 14.58
CA HIS A 45 -3.79 1.12 14.32
C HIS A 45 -2.66 0.57 13.43
N PRO A 46 -2.33 -0.74 13.58
CA PRO A 46 -1.32 -1.37 12.75
C PRO A 46 -1.80 -1.46 11.30
N TRP A 47 -0.93 -1.13 10.34
CA TRP A 47 -1.26 -1.23 8.92
C TRP A 47 -1.68 -2.67 8.55
N PRO A 48 -2.76 -2.88 7.76
CA PRO A 48 -3.58 -1.87 7.07
C PRO A 48 -4.85 -1.44 7.84
N ALA A 49 -4.93 -1.71 9.16
CA ALA A 49 -6.08 -1.30 9.96
C ALA A 49 -6.11 0.23 10.17
N GLY A 50 -7.32 0.80 10.15
CA GLY A 50 -7.55 2.23 10.33
C GLY A 50 -7.46 3.08 9.05
N PHE A 51 -7.11 2.48 7.91
CA PHE A 51 -7.19 3.16 6.61
C PHE A 51 -8.57 2.98 5.98
N PHE A 52 -9.10 4.03 5.37
CA PHE A 52 -10.33 3.97 4.60
C PHE A 52 -10.09 3.25 3.26
N ALA A 53 -11.10 2.52 2.78
CA ALA A 53 -11.00 1.77 1.53
C ALA A 53 -10.68 2.67 0.33
N ARG A 54 -11.28 3.87 0.30
CA ARG A 54 -11.04 4.90 -0.72
C ARG A 54 -9.59 5.37 -0.77
N ASP A 55 -9.01 5.67 0.38
CA ASP A 55 -7.61 6.12 0.45
C ASP A 55 -6.65 4.98 0.07
N MET A 56 -6.97 3.74 0.41
CA MET A 56 -6.21 2.56 -0.03
C MET A 56 -6.30 2.33 -1.54
N ALA A 57 -7.48 2.50 -2.14
CA ALA A 57 -7.68 2.39 -3.59
C ALA A 57 -6.83 3.43 -4.35
N ARG A 58 -6.90 4.70 -3.94
CA ARG A 58 -6.09 5.78 -4.51
C ARG A 58 -4.59 5.54 -4.30
N ALA A 59 -4.20 5.02 -3.14
CA ALA A 59 -2.80 4.66 -2.87
C ALA A 59 -2.29 3.56 -3.79
N PHE A 60 -3.08 2.51 -4.03
CA PHE A 60 -2.66 1.42 -4.92
C PHE A 60 -2.58 1.87 -6.37
N ALA A 61 -3.45 2.78 -6.81
CA ALA A 61 -3.32 3.41 -8.12
C ALA A 61 -2.00 4.22 -8.20
N PHE A 62 -1.72 5.06 -7.22
CA PHE A 62 -0.51 5.89 -7.18
C PHE A 62 0.79 5.08 -7.11
N ILE A 63 0.84 3.99 -6.33
CA ILE A 63 2.05 3.17 -6.16
C ILE A 63 2.24 2.20 -7.33
N GLY A 64 1.16 1.76 -7.97
CA GLY A 64 1.15 0.68 -8.96
C GLY A 64 1.49 1.06 -10.41
N GLU A 65 1.67 2.35 -10.73
CA GLU A 65 1.84 2.82 -12.12
C GLU A 65 3.26 2.70 -12.70
N ASP A 66 4.29 2.30 -11.93
CA ASP A 66 5.71 2.32 -12.38
C ASP A 66 6.26 0.99 -12.94
N ASP A 67 5.44 -0.03 -13.20
CA ASP A 67 5.90 -1.30 -13.81
C ASP A 67 5.71 -1.34 -15.34
N ALA A 68 5.71 -0.19 -16.00
CA ALA A 68 5.74 -0.10 -17.46
C ALA A 68 7.01 0.62 -17.93
N ASP A 69 7.95 -0.21 -18.40
CA ASP A 69 9.05 0.10 -19.34
C ASP A 69 10.30 0.84 -18.79
N GLU A 70 11.40 0.08 -18.72
CA GLU A 70 12.79 0.56 -18.74
C GLU A 70 13.20 0.93 -20.19
N PRO A 71 14.32 1.65 -20.44
CA PRO A 71 15.14 2.51 -19.56
C PRO A 71 15.39 3.90 -20.21
N GLU A 72 16.34 4.65 -19.66
CA GLU A 72 17.23 5.61 -20.35
C GLU A 72 17.17 7.06 -19.84
N ASP A 73 18.35 7.46 -19.39
CA ASP A 73 18.80 8.78 -19.01
C ASP A 73 18.64 9.25 -17.56
N GLY A 74 19.76 9.76 -17.07
CA GLY A 74 20.05 9.93 -15.65
C GLY A 74 19.25 11.05 -14.98
N SER A 75 19.29 10.98 -13.64
CA SER A 75 18.80 11.99 -12.71
C SER A 75 17.28 12.20 -12.68
N ASP A 76 16.56 11.22 -12.15
CA ASP A 76 15.62 11.47 -11.05
C ASP A 76 15.38 10.15 -10.33
N GLN A 77 15.51 10.14 -9.01
CA GLN A 77 15.44 8.93 -8.20
C GLN A 77 14.10 8.22 -8.42
N LYS A 78 14.09 7.11 -9.17
CA LYS A 78 13.01 6.12 -9.11
C LYS A 78 12.86 5.74 -7.63
N LEU A 79 11.86 6.32 -6.97
CA LEU A 79 11.57 6.03 -5.57
C LEU A 79 11.22 4.55 -5.46
N SER A 80 11.98 3.83 -4.64
CA SER A 80 11.71 2.41 -4.41
C SER A 80 10.26 2.21 -3.97
N LEU A 81 9.68 1.04 -4.27
CA LEU A 81 8.33 0.69 -3.82
C LEU A 81 8.12 0.95 -2.32
N ALA A 82 9.16 0.65 -1.52
CA ALA A 82 9.16 0.92 -0.09
C ALA A 82 9.09 2.42 0.23
N ALA A 83 9.88 3.25 -0.47
CA ALA A 83 9.87 4.70 -0.30
C ALA A 83 8.51 5.31 -0.70
N ARG A 84 7.90 4.84 -1.81
CA ARG A 84 6.56 5.28 -2.24
C ARG A 84 5.49 4.86 -1.23
N PHE A 85 5.58 3.65 -0.71
CA PHE A 85 4.69 3.20 0.36
C PHE A 85 4.82 4.04 1.63
N GLU A 86 6.05 4.27 2.09
CA GLU A 86 6.33 5.05 3.29
C GLU A 86 5.91 6.52 3.14
N TYR A 87 6.06 7.08 1.94
CA TYR A 87 5.57 8.41 1.61
C TYR A 87 4.04 8.51 1.74
N VAL A 88 3.31 7.61 1.10
CA VAL A 88 1.83 7.61 1.06
C VAL A 88 1.22 7.28 2.41
N PHE A 89 1.68 6.21 3.05
CA PHE A 89 1.06 5.67 4.26
C PHE A 89 1.72 6.15 5.54
N GLY A 90 2.95 6.65 5.47
CA GLY A 90 3.68 7.05 6.66
C GLY A 90 4.04 5.92 7.59
N ARG A 91 4.13 4.71 7.07
CA ARG A 91 4.34 3.47 7.83
C ARG A 91 5.47 2.68 7.20
N PRO A 92 6.26 1.95 8.00
CA PRO A 92 7.28 1.05 7.46
C PRO A 92 6.69 0.08 6.45
N PHE A 93 7.37 -0.09 5.32
CA PHE A 93 6.94 -1.01 4.28
C PHE A 93 6.97 -2.47 4.75
N LYS A 94 5.84 -3.17 4.58
CA LYS A 94 5.72 -4.61 4.87
C LYS A 94 5.34 -5.38 3.61
N SER A 95 6.35 -5.87 2.91
CA SER A 95 6.21 -6.51 1.59
C SER A 95 5.08 -7.54 1.52
N THR A 96 5.04 -8.55 2.40
CA THR A 96 4.01 -9.61 2.33
C THR A 96 2.59 -9.10 2.49
N THR A 97 2.36 -8.18 3.44
CA THR A 97 1.01 -7.67 3.71
C THR A 97 0.59 -6.66 2.63
N TYR A 98 1.55 -5.90 2.09
CA TYR A 98 1.38 -5.05 0.91
C TYR A 98 0.98 -5.86 -0.32
N GLN A 99 1.82 -6.82 -0.72
CA GLN A 99 1.57 -7.67 -1.87
C GLN A 99 0.22 -8.39 -1.78
N ARG A 100 -0.18 -8.89 -0.60
CA ARG A 100 -1.50 -9.50 -0.44
C ARG A 100 -2.64 -8.50 -0.69
N SER A 101 -2.52 -7.30 -0.13
CA SER A 101 -3.56 -6.27 -0.29
C SER A 101 -3.61 -5.75 -1.73
N GLN A 102 -2.44 -5.60 -2.36
CA GLN A 102 -2.29 -5.20 -3.76
C GLN A 102 -2.82 -6.27 -4.73
N ARG A 103 -2.51 -7.56 -4.51
CA ARG A 103 -3.08 -8.66 -5.31
C ARG A 103 -4.60 -8.72 -5.19
N ALA A 104 -5.12 -8.58 -3.98
CA ALA A 104 -6.56 -8.52 -3.78
C ALA A 104 -7.19 -7.36 -4.56
N TRP A 105 -6.53 -6.19 -4.59
CA TRP A 105 -6.94 -5.05 -5.38
C TRP A 105 -6.88 -5.31 -6.90
N ILE A 106 -5.72 -5.74 -7.42
CA ILE A 106 -5.49 -6.01 -8.85
C ILE A 106 -6.45 -7.07 -9.39
N ASN A 107 -6.70 -8.13 -8.61
CA ASN A 107 -7.58 -9.23 -9.01
C ASN A 107 -9.07 -8.94 -8.77
N SER A 108 -9.42 -7.73 -8.34
CA SER A 108 -10.82 -7.29 -8.21
C SER A 108 -11.34 -6.72 -9.52
N THR A 109 -12.64 -6.85 -9.74
CA THR A 109 -13.28 -6.31 -10.94
C THR A 109 -13.18 -4.77 -10.97
N GLN A 110 -13.25 -4.17 -12.16
CA GLN A 110 -13.23 -2.71 -12.28
C GLN A 110 -14.37 -2.08 -11.46
N ALA A 111 -15.59 -2.62 -11.55
CA ALA A 111 -16.74 -2.17 -10.76
C ALA A 111 -16.49 -2.22 -9.23
N GLN A 112 -15.74 -3.20 -8.72
CA GLN A 112 -15.37 -3.26 -7.30
C GLN A 112 -14.33 -2.20 -6.92
N ARG A 113 -13.42 -1.90 -7.83
CA ARG A 113 -12.40 -0.85 -7.66
C ARG A 113 -13.02 0.54 -7.68
N ASP A 114 -13.95 0.77 -8.60
CA ASP A 114 -14.74 2.00 -8.69
C ASP A 114 -15.59 2.17 -7.43
N TRP A 115 -16.33 1.13 -7.03
CA TRP A 115 -17.12 1.12 -5.80
C TRP A 115 -16.28 1.49 -4.58
N MET A 116 -15.07 0.94 -4.41
CA MET A 116 -14.18 1.31 -3.30
C MET A 116 -13.73 2.76 -3.33
N THR A 117 -13.57 3.33 -4.53
CA THR A 117 -13.13 4.72 -4.72
C THR A 117 -14.26 5.72 -4.40
N ASP A 118 -15.51 5.28 -4.50
CA ASP A 118 -16.69 6.10 -4.20
C ASP A 118 -17.19 6.00 -2.76
N LEU A 119 -16.60 5.10 -1.94
CA LEU A 119 -17.02 4.94 -0.55
C LEU A 119 -16.73 6.19 0.31
N PRO A 120 -17.67 6.63 1.16
CA PRO A 120 -17.42 7.71 2.11
C PRO A 120 -16.35 7.29 3.13
N ARG A 121 -15.67 8.24 3.78
CA ARG A 121 -14.73 7.96 4.89
C ARG A 121 -15.52 7.70 6.18
N SER A 122 -15.77 6.45 6.51
CA SER A 122 -16.50 6.03 7.70
C SER A 122 -15.89 4.76 8.31
N LYS A 123 -16.26 4.45 9.55
CA LYS A 123 -15.78 3.23 10.22
C LYS A 123 -16.19 1.96 9.47
N GLU A 124 -17.35 1.97 8.81
CA GLU A 124 -17.87 0.83 8.06
C GLU A 124 -17.17 0.64 6.71
N THR A 125 -16.56 1.69 6.19
CA THR A 125 -15.85 1.72 4.90
C THR A 125 -14.33 1.61 5.07
N MET A 126 -13.87 1.13 6.22
CA MET A 126 -12.47 0.79 6.43
C MET A 126 -12.03 -0.32 5.46
N TRP A 127 -10.77 -0.24 5.00
CA TRP A 127 -10.19 -1.24 4.10
C TRP A 127 -10.31 -2.67 4.64
N THR A 128 -10.10 -2.87 5.94
CA THR A 128 -10.19 -4.19 6.59
C THR A 128 -11.58 -4.81 6.51
N VAL A 129 -12.63 -3.97 6.44
CA VAL A 129 -14.03 -4.38 6.28
C VAL A 129 -14.33 -4.60 4.79
N CYS A 130 -14.06 -3.60 3.95
CA CYS A 130 -14.45 -3.63 2.54
C CYS A 130 -13.66 -4.66 1.72
N ARG A 131 -12.38 -4.90 2.03
CA ARG A 131 -11.56 -5.87 1.27
C ARG A 131 -12.16 -7.27 1.27
N LYS A 132 -12.93 -7.65 2.29
CA LYS A 132 -13.59 -8.96 2.35
C LYS A 132 -14.66 -9.15 1.27
N LYS A 133 -15.19 -8.05 0.72
CA LYS A 133 -16.18 -8.04 -0.35
C LYS A 133 -15.54 -8.11 -1.75
N LEU A 134 -14.21 -7.97 -1.83
CA LEU A 134 -13.46 -8.06 -3.08
C LEU A 134 -13.31 -9.52 -3.53
N ASP A 135 -13.52 -9.78 -4.81
CA ASP A 135 -13.29 -11.12 -5.37
C ASP A 135 -11.82 -11.51 -5.33
N GLY A 136 -10.91 -10.54 -5.56
CA GLY A 136 -9.48 -10.77 -5.44
C GLY A 136 -9.07 -11.23 -4.04
N TRP A 137 -9.74 -10.74 -2.98
CA TRP A 137 -9.48 -11.18 -1.62
C TRP A 137 -10.00 -12.60 -1.36
N ARG A 138 -11.17 -12.95 -1.88
CA ARG A 138 -11.74 -14.31 -1.76
C ARG A 138 -10.85 -15.34 -2.43
N LYS A 139 -10.35 -15.06 -3.63
CA LYS A 139 -9.43 -15.94 -4.38
C LYS A 139 -8.13 -16.18 -3.61
N GLU A 140 -7.55 -15.13 -3.04
CA GLU A 140 -6.31 -15.22 -2.25
C GLU A 140 -6.49 -16.07 -0.97
N MET A 141 -7.67 -16.03 -0.34
CA MET A 141 -7.96 -16.81 0.86
C MET A 141 -8.39 -18.26 0.55
N GLY A 142 -8.95 -18.52 -0.63
CA GLY A 142 -9.35 -19.86 -1.07
C GLY A 142 -8.19 -20.85 -1.11
N HIS A 143 -6.98 -20.38 -1.41
CA HIS A 143 -5.76 -21.22 -1.39
C HIS A 143 -5.40 -21.76 0.00
N LYS A 144 -5.95 -21.21 1.09
CA LYS A 144 -5.68 -21.71 2.46
C LYS A 144 -6.71 -22.69 2.99
N GLN A 145 -7.87 -22.87 2.32
CA GLN A 145 -8.88 -23.83 2.76
C GLN A 145 -8.57 -25.29 2.36
N GLY A 146 -7.53 -25.53 1.55
CA GLY A 146 -7.17 -26.87 1.06
C GLY A 146 -6.05 -27.60 1.82
N GLN A 147 -5.48 -27.04 2.89
CA GLN A 147 -4.46 -27.75 3.71
C GLN A 147 -5.05 -28.23 5.03
N GLY A 148 -6.23 -28.83 4.98
CA GLY A 148 -6.71 -29.73 6.03
C GLY A 148 -6.04 -31.09 5.83
N LYS A 149 -4.94 -31.34 6.54
CA LYS A 149 -4.48 -32.71 6.82
C LYS A 149 -5.62 -33.41 7.54
N TYR A 150 -6.42 -34.25 6.89
CA TYR A 150 -7.27 -35.33 7.45
C TYR A 150 -8.20 -35.78 6.31
N ALA A 151 -7.68 -36.62 5.42
CA ALA A 151 -8.48 -37.34 4.43
C ALA A 151 -7.82 -38.69 4.19
N GLN A 152 -7.78 -39.53 5.23
CA GLN A 152 -7.78 -41.00 5.16
C GLN A 152 -7.65 -41.56 6.57
N ASP A 153 -8.80 -41.99 7.07
CA ASP A 153 -9.12 -42.92 8.18
C ASP A 153 -10.65 -42.72 8.27
N ASP A 154 -11.57 -43.63 8.01
CA ASP A 154 -11.63 -45.08 7.79
C ASP A 154 -12.96 -45.29 7.04
N ASP A 155 -13.03 -46.22 6.10
CA ASP A 155 -14.29 -46.95 5.89
C ASP A 155 -13.94 -48.44 5.79
N VAL A 156 -14.09 -49.06 6.95
CA VAL A 156 -14.26 -50.49 7.15
C VAL A 156 -15.62 -50.85 6.58
N GLU A 157 -15.67 -51.63 5.51
CA GLU A 157 -16.87 -52.40 5.20
C GLU A 157 -16.50 -53.88 5.10
N SER A 158 -17.10 -54.62 6.03
CA SER A 158 -17.01 -56.06 6.20
C SER A 158 -17.71 -56.77 5.05
N GLU A 159 -17.09 -57.84 4.54
CA GLU A 159 -17.74 -59.14 4.27
C GLU A 159 -16.67 -60.23 4.09
#